data_AF-A0A7G2JWM8-F1
#
_entry.id   AF-A0A7G2JWM8-F1
#
_cell.length_a   1.000
_cell.length_b   1.000
_cell.length_c   1.000
_cell.angle_alpha   90.00
_cell.angle_beta   90.00
_cell.angle_gamma   90.00
#
_symmetry.space_group_name_H-M   'P 1'
#
loop_
_entity.id
_entity.type
_entity.pdbx_description
1 polymer ?
#
loop_
_entity_poly.entity_id
_entity_poly.type
_entity_poly.pdbx_seq_one_letter_code
_entity_poly.pdbx_strand_id
1 'polypeptide(L)'
;ILPTELSHINKREAKEGYRLACQVNVKGNMEVELPEEIFGVKKWECTVISNDNKATFIKELKLAIPEGEEVPFRAGGYIQIEAEPHVVNYKDFDIPEEYHEDWDKYDLWRYVSKVDEHIIRAYSMASYPEEKGIIMLNVRIATPPPRQPDAPPGQMSSYIWSLKAGDKVT
;
A
#
# COMPACT_ATOMS: atom_id res chain seq x y z
N ILE A 1 -16.47 -27.23 2.41
CA ILE A 1 -15.87 -26.05 3.06
C ILE A 1 -15.14 -26.52 4.32
N LEU A 2 -13.93 -26.00 4.58
CA LEU A 2 -13.15 -26.28 5.80
C LEU A 2 -13.63 -25.38 6.95
N PRO A 3 -13.42 -25.77 8.23
CA PRO A 3 -13.78 -24.93 9.37
C PRO A 3 -13.15 -23.53 9.36
N THR A 4 -11.92 -23.41 8.83
CA THR A 4 -11.21 -22.13 8.68
C THR A 4 -11.84 -21.20 7.64
N GLU A 5 -12.65 -21.73 6.72
CA GLU A 5 -13.34 -20.94 5.70
C GLU A 5 -14.65 -20.33 6.22
N LEU A 6 -15.24 -20.89 7.28
CA LEU A 6 -16.56 -20.49 7.79
C LEU A 6 -16.60 -19.09 8.41
N SER A 7 -15.45 -18.52 8.80
CA SER A 7 -15.37 -17.14 9.30
C SER A 7 -15.40 -16.09 8.18
N HIS A 8 -15.10 -16.49 6.94
CA HIS A 8 -14.99 -15.58 5.80
C HIS A 8 -16.04 -15.82 4.72
N ILE A 9 -16.56 -17.04 4.61
CA ILE A 9 -17.49 -17.45 3.56
C ILE A 9 -18.84 -17.79 4.18
N ASN A 10 -19.88 -17.09 3.74
CA ASN A 10 -21.24 -17.35 4.20
C ASN A 10 -21.86 -18.57 3.47
N LYS A 11 -23.03 -19.02 3.94
CA LYS A 11 -23.70 -20.20 3.37
C LYS A 11 -24.10 -20.04 1.90
N ARG A 12 -24.35 -18.82 1.43
CA ARG A 12 -24.74 -18.55 0.03
C ARG A 12 -23.52 -18.69 -0.88
N GLU A 13 -22.42 -18.03 -0.54
CA GLU A 13 -21.15 -18.10 -1.28
C GLU A 13 -20.61 -19.53 -1.33
N ALA A 14 -20.70 -20.26 -0.22
CA ALA A 14 -20.30 -21.67 -0.18
C ALA A 14 -21.11 -22.55 -1.15
N LYS A 15 -22.40 -22.23 -1.36
CA LYS A 15 -23.27 -22.92 -2.31
C LYS A 15 -22.94 -22.54 -3.76
N GLU A 16 -22.46 -21.32 -3.97
CA GLU A 16 -21.96 -20.81 -5.25
C GLU A 16 -20.52 -21.26 -5.56
N GLY A 17 -19.89 -22.05 -4.69
CA GLY A 17 -18.58 -22.65 -4.93
C GLY A 17 -17.38 -21.83 -4.47
N TYR A 18 -17.59 -20.72 -3.74
CA TYR A 18 -16.51 -19.90 -3.22
C TYR A 18 -15.65 -20.68 -2.22
N ARG A 19 -14.33 -20.58 -2.37
CA ARG A 19 -13.33 -21.21 -1.49
C ARG A 19 -12.20 -20.24 -1.16
N LEU A 20 -11.58 -20.41 0.00
CA LEU A 20 -10.34 -19.69 0.33
C LEU A 20 -9.15 -20.34 -0.38
N ALA A 21 -8.63 -19.70 -1.41
CA ALA A 21 -7.50 -20.22 -2.20
C ALA A 21 -6.30 -20.60 -1.33
N CYS A 22 -5.99 -19.81 -0.29
CA CYS A 22 -4.89 -20.08 0.64
C CYS A 22 -5.09 -21.32 1.53
N GLN A 23 -6.29 -21.92 1.57
CA GLN A 23 -6.61 -23.10 2.37
C GLN A 23 -6.89 -24.35 1.51
N VAL A 24 -7.07 -24.19 0.20
CA VAL A 24 -7.40 -25.28 -0.71
C VAL A 24 -6.14 -25.84 -1.36
N ASN A 25 -5.85 -27.12 -1.10
CA ASN A 25 -4.77 -27.83 -1.77
C ASN A 25 -5.23 -28.34 -3.14
N VAL A 26 -4.46 -28.03 -4.18
CA VAL A 26 -4.70 -28.51 -5.55
C VAL A 26 -4.12 -29.91 -5.71
N LYS A 27 -4.98 -30.94 -5.68
CA LYS A 27 -4.57 -32.36 -5.80
C LYS A 27 -4.93 -33.01 -7.14
N GLY A 28 -5.56 -32.25 -8.03
CA GLY A 28 -5.99 -32.70 -9.34
C GLY A 28 -6.45 -31.51 -10.18
N ASN A 29 -6.90 -31.79 -11.39
CA ASN A 29 -7.43 -30.76 -12.28
C ASN A 29 -8.66 -30.10 -11.64
N MET A 30 -8.73 -28.78 -11.72
CA MET A 30 -9.83 -27.98 -11.21
C MET A 30 -10.17 -26.87 -12.19
N GLU A 31 -11.45 -26.54 -12.27
CA GLU A 31 -11.94 -25.38 -13.00
C GLU A 31 -12.13 -24.24 -11.99
N VAL A 32 -11.55 -23.08 -12.29
CA VAL A 32 -11.58 -21.89 -11.44
C VAL A 32 -12.24 -20.76 -12.22
N GLU A 33 -13.31 -20.22 -11.66
CA GLU A 33 -13.97 -19.02 -12.17
C GLU A 33 -13.44 -17.80 -11.40
N LEU A 34 -13.05 -16.75 -12.14
CA LEU A 34 -12.57 -15.49 -11.59
C LEU A 34 -13.41 -14.35 -12.16
N PRO A 35 -13.74 -13.31 -11.36
CA PRO A 35 -14.34 -12.09 -11.88
C PRO A 35 -13.48 -11.49 -13.00
N GLU A 36 -14.12 -11.04 -14.08
CA GLU A 36 -13.44 -10.44 -15.24
C GLU A 36 -12.51 -9.28 -14.85
N GLU A 37 -12.88 -8.55 -13.81
CA GLU A 37 -12.15 -7.41 -13.27
C GLU A 37 -10.70 -7.77 -12.84
N ILE A 38 -10.45 -9.03 -12.45
CA ILE A 38 -9.12 -9.49 -11.98
C ILE A 38 -8.12 -9.60 -13.13
N PHE A 39 -8.58 -9.85 -14.36
CA PHE A 39 -7.70 -10.03 -15.52
C PHE A 39 -7.09 -8.70 -16.02
N GLY A 40 -7.56 -7.55 -15.52
CA GLY A 40 -7.09 -6.22 -15.91
C GLY A 40 -5.89 -5.69 -15.13
N VAL A 41 -5.35 -6.45 -14.17
CA VAL A 41 -4.24 -5.98 -13.32
C VAL A 41 -2.94 -5.92 -14.14
N LYS A 42 -2.46 -4.70 -14.38
CA LYS A 42 -1.11 -4.43 -14.89
C LYS A 42 -0.22 -3.90 -13.76
N LYS A 43 1.09 -4.01 -13.95
CA LYS A 43 2.10 -3.36 -13.11
C LYS A 43 2.65 -2.14 -13.87
N TRP A 44 2.89 -1.05 -13.15
CA TRP A 44 3.44 0.17 -13.73
C TRP A 44 4.57 0.69 -12.85
N GLU A 45 5.73 0.95 -13.44
CA GLU A 45 6.77 1.72 -12.76
C GLU A 45 6.45 3.21 -12.91
N CYS A 46 6.01 3.83 -11.82
CA CYS A 46 5.65 5.24 -11.76
C CYS A 46 6.81 6.10 -11.26
N THR A 47 6.76 7.40 -11.54
CA THR A 47 7.75 8.38 -11.06
C THR A 47 7.13 9.30 -10.01
N VAL A 48 7.79 9.52 -8.88
CA VAL A 48 7.30 10.43 -7.84
C VAL A 48 7.34 11.87 -8.34
N ILE A 49 6.17 12.49 -8.43
CA ILE A 49 6.00 13.92 -8.74
C ILE A 49 6.22 14.73 -7.45
N SER A 50 5.49 14.38 -6.39
CA SER A 50 5.64 14.98 -5.06
C SER A 50 5.17 14.01 -3.96
N ASN A 51 5.60 14.29 -2.73
CA ASN A 51 5.31 13.46 -1.54
C ASN A 51 5.14 14.35 -0.30
N ASP A 52 4.23 15.31 -0.41
CA ASP A 52 4.09 16.42 0.53
C ASP A 52 3.21 16.03 1.73
N ASN A 53 3.52 16.57 2.92
CA ASN A 53 2.65 16.39 4.08
C ASN A 53 1.32 17.14 3.88
N LYS A 54 0.21 16.48 4.19
CA LYS A 54 -1.13 17.10 4.32
C LYS A 54 -1.62 17.15 5.76
N ALA A 55 -0.99 16.37 6.62
CA ALA A 55 -1.15 16.39 8.06
C ALA A 55 0.14 15.88 8.72
N THR A 56 0.22 16.00 10.04
CA THR A 56 1.36 15.54 10.85
C THR A 56 1.81 14.12 10.52
N PHE A 57 0.86 13.23 10.23
CA PHE A 57 1.10 11.80 9.98
C PHE A 57 0.59 11.32 8.63
N ILE A 58 0.27 12.21 7.68
CA ILE A 58 -0.22 11.84 6.35
C ILE A 58 0.54 12.61 5.27
N LYS A 59 1.09 11.88 4.29
CA LYS A 59 1.61 12.44 3.04
C LYS A 59 0.68 12.14 1.86
N GLU A 60 0.60 13.08 0.93
CA GLU A 60 -0.01 12.92 -0.38
C GLU A 60 1.10 12.53 -1.37
N LEU A 61 1.12 11.26 -1.76
CA LEU A 61 2.03 10.76 -2.78
C LEU A 61 1.39 10.95 -4.15
N LYS A 62 2.03 11.75 -5.00
CA LYS A 62 1.65 11.92 -6.41
C LYS A 62 2.63 11.17 -7.29
N LEU A 63 2.11 10.25 -8.09
CA LEU A 63 2.89 9.44 -9.01
C LEU A 63 2.50 9.75 -10.45
N ALA A 64 3.48 9.99 -11.31
CA ALA A 64 3.32 10.05 -12.76
C ALA A 64 3.33 8.63 -13.32
N ILE A 65 2.26 8.27 -14.01
CA ILE A 65 2.16 7.02 -14.77
C ILE A 65 3.01 7.18 -16.05
N PRO A 66 3.64 6.10 -16.57
CA PRO A 66 4.30 6.13 -17.87
C PRO A 66 3.42 6.70 -18.99
N GLU A 67 4.02 7.45 -19.92
CA GLU A 67 3.30 8.06 -21.04
C GLU A 67 2.52 7.01 -21.86
N GLY A 68 1.26 7.32 -22.16
CA GLY A 68 0.38 6.47 -22.96
C GLY A 68 -0.33 5.35 -22.18
N GLU A 69 -0.06 5.20 -20.88
CA GLU A 69 -0.80 4.28 -20.02
C GLU A 69 -1.86 5.04 -19.20
N GLU A 70 -3.03 4.43 -19.05
CA GLU A 70 -4.10 4.89 -18.16
C GLU A 70 -4.44 3.74 -17.22
N VAL A 71 -4.69 4.05 -15.95
CA VAL A 71 -5.20 3.06 -14.99
C VAL A 71 -6.72 3.05 -15.11
N PRO A 72 -7.35 1.98 -15.63
CA PRO A 72 -8.80 1.89 -15.71
C PRO A 72 -9.35 1.51 -14.33
N PHE A 73 -9.48 2.48 -13.43
CA PHE A 73 -10.04 2.23 -12.09
C PHE A 73 -11.44 2.83 -11.91
N ARG A 74 -12.15 2.29 -10.93
CA ARG A 74 -13.41 2.86 -10.42
C ARG A 74 -13.13 3.53 -9.08
N ALA A 75 -13.82 4.63 -8.79
CA ALA A 75 -13.72 5.28 -7.49
C ALA A 75 -14.00 4.28 -6.36
N GLY A 76 -13.13 4.27 -5.34
CA GLY A 76 -13.12 3.26 -4.27
C GLY A 76 -12.17 2.08 -4.53
N GLY A 77 -11.54 2.02 -5.71
CA GLY A 77 -10.46 1.09 -6.00
C GLY A 77 -9.19 1.35 -5.21
N TYR A 78 -8.29 0.36 -5.21
CA TYR A 78 -6.97 0.46 -4.61
C TYR A 78 -5.92 -0.07 -5.60
N ILE A 79 -4.70 0.41 -5.45
CA ILE A 79 -3.52 -0.16 -6.09
C ILE A 79 -2.65 -0.86 -5.05
N GLN A 80 -1.69 -1.65 -5.51
CA GLN A 80 -0.66 -2.22 -4.66
C GLN A 80 0.66 -1.53 -4.97
N ILE A 81 1.39 -1.16 -3.93
CA ILE A 81 2.78 -0.70 -4.04
C ILE A 81 3.67 -1.85 -3.61
N GLU A 82 4.75 -2.04 -4.36
CA GLU A 82 5.83 -2.97 -4.11
C GLU A 82 7.08 -2.23 -3.62
N ALA A 83 7.82 -2.84 -2.71
CA ALA A 83 9.09 -2.31 -2.25
C ALA A 83 10.10 -3.46 -2.10
N GLU A 84 11.25 -3.29 -2.74
CA GLU A 84 12.42 -4.15 -2.57
C GLU A 84 13.04 -3.97 -1.17
N PRO A 85 13.93 -4.89 -0.74
CA PRO A 85 14.65 -4.76 0.53
C PRO A 85 15.32 -3.39 0.70
N HIS A 86 15.06 -2.73 1.83
CA HIS A 86 15.51 -1.37 2.09
C HIS A 86 15.75 -1.10 3.57
N VAL A 87 16.49 -0.02 3.84
CA VAL A 87 16.64 0.56 5.18
C VAL A 87 16.35 2.04 5.08
N VAL A 88 15.39 2.51 5.87
CA VAL A 88 14.97 3.92 5.89
C VAL A 88 15.01 4.46 7.30
N ASN A 89 15.54 5.68 7.46
CA ASN A 89 15.57 6.38 8.75
C ASN A 89 14.55 7.51 8.74
N TYR A 90 13.79 7.64 9.82
CA TYR A 90 12.74 8.66 9.93
C TYR A 90 13.31 10.08 9.93
N LYS A 91 14.53 10.26 10.44
CA LYS A 91 15.28 11.52 10.37
C LYS A 91 15.56 12.04 8.96
N ASP A 92 15.47 11.19 7.93
CA ASP A 92 15.76 11.55 6.54
C ASP A 92 14.48 11.99 5.77
N PHE A 93 13.32 11.95 6.44
CA PHE A 93 12.04 12.35 5.86
C PHE A 93 11.95 13.88 5.71
N ASP A 94 11.45 14.32 4.56
CA ASP A 94 11.18 15.74 4.31
C ASP A 94 9.84 16.10 4.98
N ILE A 95 9.89 16.72 6.16
CA ILE A 95 8.72 17.12 6.94
C ILE A 95 8.77 18.64 7.18
N PRO A 96 7.76 19.40 6.78
CA PRO A 96 7.63 20.82 7.10
C PRO A 96 7.63 21.12 8.60
N GLU A 97 8.19 22.25 9.02
CA GLU A 97 8.32 22.67 10.43
C GLU A 97 6.96 22.74 11.16
N GLU A 98 5.88 23.08 10.45
CA GLU A 98 4.51 23.10 11.01
C GLU A 98 4.04 21.73 11.55
N TYR A 99 4.69 20.63 11.12
CA TYR A 99 4.36 19.28 11.56
C TYR A 99 5.38 18.68 12.55
N HIS A 100 6.40 19.44 12.97
CA HIS A 100 7.47 18.90 13.84
C HIS A 100 7.03 18.68 15.29
N GLU A 101 6.03 19.41 15.79
CA GLU A 101 5.64 19.38 17.21
C GLU A 101 5.49 17.96 17.78
N ASP A 102 4.70 17.10 17.12
CA ASP A 102 4.53 15.71 17.57
C ASP A 102 5.74 14.83 17.24
N TRP A 103 6.47 15.12 16.17
CA TRP A 103 7.67 14.37 15.80
C TRP A 103 8.78 14.53 16.82
N ASP A 104 8.97 15.76 17.31
CA ASP A 104 9.93 16.10 18.37
C ASP A 104 9.46 15.58 19.72
N LYS A 105 8.19 15.83 20.08
CA LYS A 105 7.61 15.45 21.37
C LYS A 105 7.68 13.95 21.65
N TYR A 106 7.48 13.12 20.62
CA TYR A 106 7.50 11.67 20.73
C TYR A 106 8.80 11.04 20.22
N ASP A 107 9.80 11.85 19.88
CA ASP A 107 11.10 11.40 19.35
C ASP A 107 10.94 10.42 18.17
N LEU A 108 10.04 10.75 17.23
CA LEU A 108 9.72 9.87 16.10
C LEU A 108 10.90 9.74 15.13
N TRP A 109 11.80 10.72 15.12
CA TRP A 109 13.02 10.76 14.31
C TRP A 109 13.95 9.57 14.55
N ARG A 110 13.89 8.96 15.74
CA ARG A 110 14.74 7.82 16.14
C ARG A 110 14.47 6.55 15.36
N TYR A 111 13.29 6.42 14.74
CA TYR A 111 12.85 5.17 14.15
C TYR A 111 13.61 4.84 12.87
N VAL A 112 13.92 3.55 12.71
CA VAL A 112 14.53 2.97 11.52
C VAL A 112 13.69 1.77 11.10
N SER A 113 13.25 1.75 9.84
CA SER A 113 12.59 0.59 9.26
C SER A 113 13.59 -0.14 8.37
N LYS A 114 13.85 -1.41 8.70
CA LYS A 114 14.67 -2.32 7.91
C LYS A 114 13.78 -3.46 7.43
N VAL A 115 13.80 -3.69 6.13
CA VAL A 115 13.03 -4.72 5.46
C VAL A 115 13.97 -5.52 4.58
N ASP A 116 14.09 -6.81 4.84
CA ASP A 116 15.03 -7.71 4.16
C ASP A 116 14.39 -8.51 3.02
N GLU A 117 13.07 -8.39 2.84
CA GLU A 117 12.28 -9.11 1.83
C GLU A 117 11.48 -8.15 0.95
N HIS A 118 11.15 -8.60 -0.26
CA HIS A 118 10.19 -7.89 -1.10
C HIS A 118 8.81 -7.87 -0.43
N ILE A 119 8.20 -6.69 -0.37
CA ILE A 119 6.90 -6.51 0.28
C ILE A 119 5.90 -5.79 -0.62
N ILE A 120 4.61 -6.11 -0.42
CA ILE A 120 3.50 -5.52 -1.16
C ILE A 120 2.40 -5.06 -0.20
N ARG A 121 1.80 -3.89 -0.41
CA ARG A 121 0.63 -3.41 0.37
C ARG A 121 -0.34 -2.64 -0.51
N ALA A 122 -1.63 -2.74 -0.16
CA ALA A 122 -2.71 -2.03 -0.83
C ALA A 122 -2.87 -0.60 -0.31
N TYR A 123 -3.09 0.35 -1.21
CA TYR A 123 -3.40 1.75 -0.92
C TYR A 123 -4.56 2.23 -1.80
N SER A 124 -5.56 2.85 -1.18
CA SER A 124 -6.72 3.38 -1.88
C SER A 124 -6.37 4.59 -2.72
N MET A 125 -6.97 4.67 -3.90
CA MET A 125 -6.80 5.81 -4.80
C MET A 125 -7.55 7.02 -4.23
N ALA A 126 -6.85 8.14 -4.10
CA ALA A 126 -7.44 9.42 -3.72
C ALA A 126 -7.91 10.23 -4.93
N SER A 127 -7.39 9.95 -6.13
CA SER A 127 -7.83 10.54 -7.39
C SER A 127 -9.13 9.92 -7.89
N TYR A 128 -9.84 10.63 -8.77
CA TYR A 128 -11.01 10.10 -9.50
C TYR A 128 -10.64 9.75 -10.95
N PRO A 129 -11.41 8.90 -11.65
CA PRO A 129 -10.98 8.30 -12.92
C PRO A 129 -10.65 9.26 -14.08
N GLU A 130 -11.09 10.52 -14.04
CA GLU A 130 -10.75 11.49 -15.10
C GLU A 130 -9.48 12.31 -14.80
N GLU A 131 -8.88 12.17 -13.61
CA GLU A 131 -7.53 12.67 -13.31
C GLU A 131 -6.49 11.76 -13.96
N LYS A 132 -6.38 11.91 -15.28
CA LYS A 132 -5.52 11.07 -16.12
C LYS A 132 -4.04 11.32 -15.87
N GLY A 133 -3.23 10.28 -16.06
CA GLY A 133 -1.76 10.33 -16.01
C GLY A 133 -1.16 10.42 -14.61
N ILE A 134 -1.97 10.52 -13.55
CA ILE A 134 -1.50 10.60 -12.18
C ILE A 134 -2.22 9.61 -11.25
N ILE A 135 -1.48 9.09 -10.27
CA ILE A 135 -2.04 8.37 -9.13
C ILE A 135 -1.79 9.21 -7.89
N MET A 136 -2.84 9.43 -7.10
CA MET A 136 -2.75 10.12 -5.81
C MET A 136 -3.10 9.16 -4.69
N LEU A 137 -2.25 9.10 -3.66
CA LEU A 137 -2.46 8.28 -2.47
C LEU A 137 -2.29 9.12 -1.22
N ASN A 138 -3.10 8.84 -0.19
CA ASN A 138 -2.91 9.39 1.15
C ASN A 138 -2.32 8.31 2.05
N VAL A 139 -1.05 8.45 2.42
CA VAL A 139 -0.32 7.42 3.15
C VAL A 139 -0.03 7.89 4.56
N ARG A 140 -0.69 7.23 5.52
CA ARG A 140 -0.41 7.42 6.94
C ARG A 140 0.89 6.72 7.32
N ILE A 141 1.77 7.40 8.04
CA ILE A 141 2.94 6.74 8.66
C ILE A 141 2.47 5.81 9.79
N ALA A 142 2.84 4.54 9.70
CA ALA A 142 2.54 3.55 10.74
C ALA A 142 3.70 3.51 11.75
N THR A 143 3.72 4.49 12.65
CA THR A 143 4.59 4.49 13.82
C THR A 143 4.21 3.34 14.78
N PRO A 144 5.16 2.84 15.58
CA PRO A 144 4.86 1.86 16.63
C PRO A 144 3.71 2.34 17.52
N PRO A 145 2.77 1.46 17.92
CA PRO A 145 1.66 1.86 18.77
C PRO A 145 2.16 2.49 20.08
N PRO A 146 1.48 3.51 20.64
CA PRO A 146 1.94 4.19 21.86
C PRO A 146 2.13 3.25 23.07
N ARG A 147 1.41 2.13 23.10
CA ARG A 147 1.53 1.09 24.15
C ARG A 147 2.69 0.12 23.92
N GLN A 148 3.32 0.16 22.75
CA GLN A 148 4.44 -0.71 22.34
C GLN A 148 5.46 0.11 21.54
N PRO A 149 6.16 1.07 22.19
CA PRO A 149 7.03 2.02 21.50
C PRO A 149 8.27 1.39 20.86
N ASP A 150 8.67 0.20 21.33
CA ASP A 150 9.82 -0.57 20.84
C ASP A 150 9.44 -1.58 19.74
N ALA A 151 8.17 -1.65 19.35
CA ALA A 151 7.76 -2.49 18.23
C ALA A 151 8.37 -1.96 16.91
N PRO A 152 8.60 -2.84 15.91
CA PRO A 152 9.09 -2.40 14.62
C PRO A 152 8.13 -1.39 13.95
N PRO A 153 8.65 -0.33 13.31
CA PRO A 153 7.82 0.60 12.53
C PRO A 153 7.23 -0.10 11.31
N GLY A 154 6.13 0.45 10.78
CA GLY A 154 5.46 -0.10 9.61
C GLY A 154 6.34 -0.09 8.36
N GLN A 155 6.48 -1.24 7.73
CA GLN A 155 7.44 -1.47 6.64
C GLN A 155 7.16 -0.58 5.42
N MET A 156 6.01 -0.77 4.76
CA MET A 156 5.69 -0.05 3.51
C MET A 156 5.42 1.45 3.71
N SER A 157 4.79 1.85 4.82
CA SER A 157 4.58 3.28 5.08
C SER A 157 5.90 4.01 5.29
N SER A 158 6.90 3.37 5.90
CA SER A 158 8.23 3.96 6.08
C SER A 158 8.95 4.12 4.74
N TYR A 159 8.87 3.11 3.87
CA TYR A 159 9.37 3.19 2.49
C TYR A 159 8.74 4.36 1.73
N ILE A 160 7.41 4.45 1.71
CA ILE A 160 6.71 5.52 0.96
C ILE A 160 7.07 6.91 1.49
N TRP A 161 7.23 7.06 2.81
CA TRP A 161 7.63 8.34 3.40
C TRP A 161 9.07 8.74 3.11
N SER A 162 9.92 7.78 2.75
CA SER A 162 11.30 8.05 2.32
C SER A 162 11.43 8.54 0.88
N LEU A 163 10.40 8.32 0.05
CA LEU A 163 10.42 8.66 -1.37
C LEU A 163 10.47 10.18 -1.58
N LYS A 164 11.33 10.60 -2.50
CA LYS A 164 11.52 11.98 -2.94
C LYS A 164 11.13 12.13 -4.41
N ALA A 165 10.94 13.38 -4.85
CA ALA A 165 10.62 13.65 -6.24
C ALA A 165 11.69 13.08 -7.19
N GLY A 166 11.24 12.37 -8.22
CA GLY A 166 12.10 11.67 -9.18
C GLY A 166 12.34 10.18 -8.90
N ASP A 167 12.02 9.70 -7.68
CA ASP A 167 12.15 8.28 -7.36
C ASP A 167 11.18 7.41 -8.17
N LYS A 168 11.55 6.13 -8.35
CA LYS A 168 10.75 5.12 -9.04
C LYS A 168 10.01 4.24 -8.03
N VAL A 169 8.75 3.95 -8.32
CA VAL A 169 7.86 3.12 -7.48
C VAL A 169 7.09 2.18 -8.39
N THR A 170 6.99 0.91 -8.02
CA THR A 170 6.17 -0.09 -8.73
C THR A 170 4.92 -0.43 -7.94
#